data_AF-A0A1I3XB95-F1
#
_entry.id   AF-A0A1I3XB95-F1
#
_cell.length_a   1.000
_cell.length_b   1.000
_cell.length_c   1.000
_cell.angle_alpha   90.00
_cell.angle_beta   90.00
_cell.angle_gamma   90.00
#
_symmetry.space_group_name_H-M   'P 1'
#
loop_
_entity.id
_entity.type
_entity.pdbx_description
1 polymer ?
#
loop_
_entity_poly.entity_id
_entity_poly.type
_entity_poly.pdbx_seq_one_letter_code
_entity_poly.pdbx_strand_id
1 'polypeptide(L)'
;MTGHNHIDPHYLDQIFPENNLTTAQKHDALLYAMGSSIAELARLNNRHPDTVRKRLNDTTVLISGCSEIKILRSVTLIRIFNLLLNKI
;
A
#
# COMPACT_ATOMS: atom_id res chain seq x y z
N MET A 1 9.05 -7.69 -20.95
CA MET A 1 9.09 -6.23 -20.66
C MET A 1 8.40 -5.99 -19.33
N THR A 2 9.09 -6.19 -18.21
CA THR A 2 8.56 -5.93 -16.86
C THR A 2 9.17 -4.62 -16.38
N GLY A 3 8.58 -3.51 -16.82
CA GLY A 3 8.83 -2.22 -16.19
C GLY A 3 8.29 -2.31 -14.77
N HIS A 4 9.16 -2.67 -13.83
CA HIS A 4 8.84 -2.55 -12.41
C HIS A 4 8.44 -1.09 -12.17
N ASN A 5 7.21 -0.88 -11.71
CA ASN A 5 6.80 0.40 -11.13
C ASN A 5 7.65 0.62 -9.87
N HIS A 6 8.90 1.02 -10.07
CA HIS A 6 9.84 1.25 -8.99
C HIS A 6 9.48 2.59 -8.37
N ILE A 7 8.53 2.55 -7.45
CA ILE A 7 8.20 3.70 -6.62
C ILE A 7 9.38 3.88 -5.66
N ASP A 8 10.01 5.06 -5.71
CA ASP A 8 11.12 5.38 -4.82
C ASP A 8 10.70 5.12 -3.35
N PRO A 9 11.45 4.31 -2.59
CA PRO A 9 11.16 4.00 -1.20
C PRO A 9 10.94 5.26 -0.33
N HIS A 10 11.60 6.36 -0.66
CA HIS A 10 11.43 7.63 0.05
C HIS A 10 9.97 8.12 0.02
N TYR A 11 9.27 7.98 -1.11
CA TYR A 11 7.85 8.36 -1.19
C TYR A 11 6.96 7.39 -0.43
N LEU A 12 7.30 6.10 -0.41
CA LEU A 12 6.57 5.11 0.38
C LEU A 12 6.68 5.41 1.88
N ASP A 13 7.84 5.86 2.34
CA ASP A 13 8.06 6.24 3.74
C ASP A 13 7.31 7.52 4.12
N GLN A 14 7.14 8.46 3.18
CA GLN A 14 6.30 9.65 3.39
C GLN A 14 4.81 9.28 3.55
N ILE A 15 4.31 8.31 2.76
CA ILE A 15 2.91 7.87 2.82
C ILE A 15 2.67 6.94 4.02
N PHE A 16 3.64 6.10 4.36
CA PHE A 16 3.57 5.12 5.44
C PHE A 16 4.75 5.33 6.39
N PRO A 17 4.65 6.29 7.32
CA PRO A 17 5.72 6.60 8.27
C PRO A 17 5.94 5.50 9.32
N GLU A 18 5.11 4.46 9.34
CA GLU A 18 5.23 3.39 10.32
C GLU A 18 6.46 2.50 10.07
N ASN A 19 7.33 2.41 11.07
CA ASN A 19 8.61 1.68 11.01
C ASN A 19 8.46 0.15 10.98
N ASN A 20 7.28 -0.36 11.36
CA ASN A 20 6.97 -1.79 11.40
C ASN A 20 6.46 -2.33 10.06
N LEU A 21 6.31 -1.48 9.03
CA LEU A 21 5.90 -1.88 7.69
C LEU A 21 7.11 -2.16 6.81
N THR A 22 7.14 -3.34 6.21
CA THR A 22 8.12 -3.67 5.15
C THR A 22 7.81 -2.88 3.87
N THR A 23 8.82 -2.62 3.04
CA THR A 23 8.65 -1.94 1.73
C THR A 23 7.61 -2.64 0.85
N ALA A 24 7.58 -3.98 0.86
CA ALA A 24 6.59 -4.76 0.11
C ALA A 24 5.16 -4.51 0.60
N GLN A 25 4.94 -4.39 1.92
CA GLN A 25 3.63 -4.05 2.48
C GLN A 25 3.19 -2.64 2.09
N LYS A 26 4.11 -1.66 2.15
CA LYS A 26 3.85 -0.28 1.72
C LYS A 26 3.47 -0.22 0.24
N HIS A 27 4.19 -0.96 -0.60
CA HIS A 27 3.95 -1.02 -2.02
C HIS A 27 2.59 -1.68 -2.36
N ASP A 28 2.28 -2.83 -1.76
CA ASP A 28 1.00 -3.51 -1.96
C ASP A 28 -0.18 -2.64 -1.49
N ALA A 29 -0.04 -1.94 -0.36
CA ALA A 29 -1.05 -1.01 0.16
C ALA A 29 -1.29 0.17 -0.79
N LEU A 30 -0.23 0.77 -1.32
CA LEU A 30 -0.32 1.85 -2.28
C LEU A 30 -1.01 1.42 -3.57
N LEU A 31 -0.57 0.31 -4.17
CA LEU A 31 -1.18 -0.21 -5.40
C LEU A 31 -2.67 -0.56 -5.20
N TYR A 32 -3.01 -1.13 -4.04
CA TYR A 32 -4.40 -1.42 -3.68
C TYR A 32 -5.25 -0.14 -3.53
N ALA A 33 -4.69 0.93 -2.96
CA ALA A 33 -5.32 2.24 -2.88
C ALA A 33 -5.51 2.90 -4.24
N MET A 34 -4.57 2.70 -5.17
CA MET A 34 -4.64 3.16 -6.56
C MET A 34 -5.61 2.34 -7.44
N GLY A 35 -6.32 1.36 -6.87
CA GLY A 35 -7.37 0.62 -7.55
C GLY A 35 -7.01 -0.81 -7.94
N SER A 36 -5.77 -1.25 -7.73
CA SER A 36 -5.38 -2.64 -8.02
C SER A 36 -6.22 -3.62 -7.20
N SER A 37 -6.70 -4.67 -7.85
CA SER A 37 -7.38 -5.80 -7.23
C SER A 37 -6.39 -6.78 -6.60
N ILE A 38 -6.87 -7.62 -5.68
CA ILE A 38 -6.08 -8.70 -5.07
C ILE A 38 -5.54 -9.65 -6.15
N ALA A 39 -6.31 -9.91 -7.21
CA ALA A 39 -5.90 -10.78 -8.31
C ALA A 39 -4.78 -10.15 -9.17
N GLU A 40 -4.78 -8.84 -9.38
CA GLU A 40 -3.71 -8.13 -10.08
C GLU A 40 -2.42 -8.11 -9.26
N LEU A 41 -2.53 -7.82 -7.96
CA LEU A 41 -1.39 -7.86 -7.04
C LEU A 41 -0.79 -9.28 -6.91
N ALA A 42 -1.65 -10.31 -6.93
CA ALA A 42 -1.23 -11.70 -6.93
C ALA A 42 -0.42 -12.05 -8.18
N ARG A 43 -0.88 -11.64 -9.36
CA ARG A 43 -0.16 -11.81 -10.62
C ARG A 43 1.15 -11.03 -10.64
N LEU A 44 1.14 -9.76 -10.20
CA LEU A 44 2.32 -8.89 -10.20
C LEU A 44 3.44 -9.42 -9.29
N ASN A 45 3.06 -9.99 -8.15
CA ASN A 45 4.02 -10.51 -7.17
C ASN A 45 4.32 -12.01 -7.34
N ASN A 46 3.72 -12.69 -8.32
CA ASN A 46 3.76 -14.15 -8.49
C ASN A 46 3.40 -14.91 -7.19
N ARG A 47 2.24 -14.57 -6.60
CA ARG A 47 1.74 -15.15 -5.34
C ARG A 47 0.29 -15.59 -5.45
N HIS A 48 -0.14 -16.44 -4.53
CA HIS A 48 -1.55 -16.81 -4.41
C HIS A 48 -2.40 -15.60 -3.92
N PRO A 49 -3.63 -15.40 -4.45
CA PRO A 49 -4.53 -14.32 -4.01
C PRO A 49 -4.75 -14.28 -2.48
N ASP A 50 -4.85 -15.44 -1.83
CA ASP A 50 -5.03 -15.50 -0.37
C ASP A 50 -3.81 -14.98 0.39
N THR A 51 -2.61 -15.19 -0.14
CA THR A 51 -1.38 -14.64 0.45
C THR A 51 -1.38 -13.12 0.38
N VAL A 52 -1.85 -12.54 -0.74
CA VAL A 52 -1.99 -11.09 -0.89
C VAL A 52 -3.06 -10.54 0.04
N ARG A 53 -4.23 -11.20 0.11
CA ARG A 53 -5.30 -10.81 1.03
C ARG A 53 -4.84 -10.83 2.49
N LYS A 54 -4.18 -11.92 2.91
CA LYS A 54 -3.62 -12.04 4.25
C LYS A 54 -2.63 -10.91 4.53
N ARG A 55 -1.68 -10.65 3.63
CA ARG A 55 -0.72 -9.56 3.80
C ARG A 55 -1.39 -8.19 3.91
N LEU A 56 -2.38 -7.89 3.07
CA LEU A 56 -3.09 -6.62 3.13
C LEU A 56 -3.85 -6.47 4.46
N ASN A 57 -4.46 -7.54 4.97
CA ASN A 57 -5.07 -7.53 6.29
C ASN A 57 -4.03 -7.32 7.39
N ASP A 58 -2.91 -8.04 7.37
CA ASP A 58 -1.83 -7.88 8.33
C ASP A 58 -1.27 -6.44 8.30
N THR A 59 -1.14 -5.85 7.11
CA THR A 59 -0.75 -4.45 6.90
C THR A 59 -1.73 -3.46 7.52
N THR A 60 -3.05 -3.73 7.46
CA THR A 60 -4.05 -2.81 8.03
C THR A 60 -3.88 -2.62 9.53
N VAL A 61 -3.50 -3.68 10.26
CA VAL A 61 -3.28 -3.64 11.71
C VAL A 61 -2.08 -2.76 12.09
N LEU A 62 -1.13 -2.59 11.17
CA LEU A 62 0.09 -1.79 11.40
C LEU A 62 -0.08 -0.32 11.01
N ILE A 63 -1.08 0.01 10.19
CA ILE A 63 -1.32 1.37 9.71
C ILE A 63 -2.20 2.13 10.68
N SER A 64 -1.70 3.26 11.17
CA SER A 64 -2.45 4.11 12.10
C SER A 64 -3.74 4.63 11.46
N GLY A 65 -4.87 4.41 12.14
CA GLY A 65 -6.21 4.79 11.65
C GLY A 65 -6.80 3.83 10.62
N CYS A 66 -6.23 2.63 10.45
CA CYS A 66 -6.78 1.57 9.61
C CYS A 66 -7.15 0.34 10.46
N SER A 67 -8.36 -0.17 10.30
CA SER A 67 -8.83 -1.40 10.98
C SER A 67 -9.22 -2.51 10.02
N GLU A 68 -9.42 -2.18 8.74
CA GLU A 68 -9.93 -3.10 7.73
C GLU A 68 -9.36 -2.78 6.35
N ILE A 69 -9.20 -3.81 5.53
CA ILE A 69 -8.75 -3.69 4.14
C ILE A 69 -9.58 -2.70 3.31
N LYS A 70 -10.88 -2.54 3.61
CA LYS A 70 -11.75 -1.58 2.91
C LYS A 70 -11.35 -0.13 3.19
N ILE A 71 -10.89 0.14 4.41
CA ILE A 71 -10.49 1.49 4.88
C ILE A 71 -9.08 1.84 4.39
N LEU A 72 -8.25 0.82 4.10
CA LEU A 72 -6.87 0.99 3.63
C LEU A 72 -6.78 1.94 2.42
N ARG A 73 -7.73 1.85 1.48
CA ARG A 73 -7.77 2.73 0.31
C ARG A 73 -7.91 4.19 0.72
N SER A 74 -8.91 4.50 1.54
CA SER A 74 -9.21 5.87 1.97
C SER A 74 -8.07 6.45 2.78
N VAL A 75 -7.52 5.71 3.75
CA VAL A 75 -6.40 6.18 4.59
C VAL A 75 -5.18 6.49 3.73
N THR A 76 -4.82 5.60 2.81
CA THR A 76 -3.66 5.80 1.93
C THR A 76 -3.86 7.04 1.04
N LEU A 77 -5.04 7.19 0.44
CA LEU A 77 -5.34 8.36 -0.40
C LEU A 77 -5.33 9.67 0.40
N ILE A 78 -5.92 9.70 1.60
CA ILE A 78 -5.88 10.87 2.50
C ILE A 78 -4.44 11.27 2.80
N ARG A 79 -3.56 10.29 3.09
CA ARG A 79 -2.14 10.57 3.36
C ARG A 79 -1.44 11.14 2.14
N ILE A 80 -1.70 10.60 0.94
CA ILE A 80 -1.18 11.15 -0.32
C ILE A 80 -1.65 12.60 -0.51
N PHE A 81 -2.94 12.89 -0.32
CA PHE A 81 -3.47 14.25 -0.43
C PHE A 81 -2.82 15.20 0.59
N ASN A 82 -2.65 14.79 1.84
CA ASN A 82 -1.97 15.60 2.86
C ASN A 82 -0.52 15.91 2.47
N LEU A 83 0.21 14.96 1.90
CA LEU A 83 1.57 15.20 1.40
C LEU A 83 1.61 16.19 0.24
N LEU A 84 0.60 16.16 -0.64
CA LEU A 84 0.50 17.09 -1.76
C LEU A 84 0.12 18.51 -1.28
N LEU A 85 -0.79 18.61 -0.30
CA LEU A 85 -1.23 19.90 0.25
C LEU A 85 -0.17 20.56 1.13
N ASN A 86 0.58 19.79 1.93
CA ASN A 86 1.66 20.32 2.78
C ASN A 86 2.93 20.73 2.02
N LYS A 87 2.98 20.52 0.70
CA LYS A 87 4.07 21.01 -0.18
C LYS A 87 3.80 22.39 -0.77
N ILE A 88 2.65 23.00 -0.46
CA ILE A 88 2.26 24.37 -0.80
C ILE A 88 2.41 25.24 0.45
#